data_AF-A0A178WG00-F1
#
_entry.id   AF-A0A178WG00-F1
#
_cell.length_a   1.000
_cell.length_b   1.000
_cell.length_c   1.000
_cell.angle_alpha   90.00
_cell.angle_beta   90.00
_cell.angle_gamma   90.00
#
_symmetry.space_group_name_H-M   'P 1'
#
loop_
_entity.id
_entity.type
_entity.pdbx_description
1 polymer ?
#
loop_
_entity_poly.entity_id
_entity_poly.type
_entity_poly.pdbx_seq_one_letter_code
_entity_poly.pdbx_strand_id
1 'polypeptide(L)'
;MYRGIMEQEKLPVLPPGCSIDEPETVKEFLTKARAALVAVGIVRDSVLANGKDVGRFSGRIIDSDMHDVGRFLNRLLGLPPDIQNRLFELFTSILDVLVHNARIEGSFDSGIVDMKANSVELLSTPKTVHVDQMSGASTMLFTFTLDRGVTWESASSMLEGKRRDGLGSANDGFFESKREWLGRRHFILAFESAASGLFKIVRPAVGESIREMSLSELKTKYRKLSSLEKARTGWEDEYEVSSKQCMHGPKCKLGEYCTVGRRIQEVNVVGGLILPIWGTIEKALSKQARHSHKRIRVIRIETTTDNQRIVGLSIPNAAVETVLQDLAWVQEIDD
;
A
#
# COMPACT_ATOMS: atom_id res chain seq x y z
N MET A 1 6.59 17.34 9.16
CA MET A 1 7.17 17.48 10.53
C MET A 1 7.46 18.93 10.87
N TYR A 2 8.37 19.60 10.17
CA TYR A 2 8.79 20.96 10.53
C TYR A 2 7.65 21.99 10.60
N ARG A 3 6.79 22.05 9.58
CA ARG A 3 5.61 22.93 9.58
C ARG A 3 4.69 22.67 10.79
N GLY A 4 4.61 21.42 11.23
CA GLY A 4 3.87 21.05 12.44
C GLY A 4 4.52 21.51 13.73
N ILE A 5 5.86 21.42 13.85
CA ILE A 5 6.61 21.95 15.00
C ILE A 5 6.55 23.48 15.07
N MET A 6 6.50 24.13 13.91
CA MET A 6 6.32 25.58 13.78
C MET A 6 4.86 26.03 13.89
N GLU A 7 3.93 25.12 14.19
CA GLU A 7 2.49 25.39 14.33
C GLU A 7 1.85 26.03 13.07
N GLN A 8 2.45 25.80 11.91
CA GLN A 8 1.94 26.27 10.61
C GLN A 8 0.91 25.29 10.02
N GLU A 9 1.06 24.00 10.33
CA GLU A 9 0.17 22.92 9.91
C GLU A 9 -0.12 21.99 11.11
N LYS A 10 -1.26 21.30 11.09
CA LYS A 10 -1.55 20.30 12.12
C LYS A 10 -0.64 19.09 11.94
N LEU A 11 -0.02 18.61 13.04
CA LEU A 11 0.75 17.37 12.99
C LEU A 11 -0.18 16.17 12.69
N PRO A 12 0.22 15.25 11.80
CA PRO A 12 -0.59 14.08 11.45
C PRO A 12 -0.62 13.02 12.57
N VAL A 13 0.29 13.10 13.53
CA VAL A 13 0.43 12.21 14.69
C VAL A 13 0.65 13.02 15.96
N LEU A 14 0.30 12.46 17.11
CA LEU A 14 0.62 13.05 18.41
C LEU A 14 2.12 12.95 18.69
N PRO A 15 2.75 13.98 19.28
CA PRO A 15 4.13 13.88 19.70
C PRO A 15 4.36 12.79 20.76
N PRO A 16 5.54 12.15 20.78
CA PRO A 16 5.87 11.12 21.76
C PRO A 16 5.72 11.61 23.21
N GLY A 17 5.08 10.78 24.04
CA GLY A 17 4.85 11.09 25.46
C GLY A 17 3.79 12.17 25.73
N CYS A 18 2.95 12.51 24.74
CA CYS A 18 1.84 13.45 24.90
C CYS A 18 0.49 12.74 24.79
N SER A 19 -0.49 13.18 25.60
CA SER A 19 -1.88 12.73 25.52
C SER A 19 -2.77 13.83 24.91
N ILE A 20 -3.88 13.42 24.30
CA ILE A 20 -4.94 14.35 23.83
C ILE A 20 -5.57 15.07 25.04
N ASP A 21 -5.60 14.42 26.19
CA ASP A 21 -6.22 14.92 27.41
C ASP A 21 -5.35 15.96 28.15
N GLU A 22 -4.09 16.14 27.73
CA GLU A 22 -3.11 17.03 28.36
C GLU A 22 -2.47 17.98 27.31
N PRO A 23 -3.16 19.05 26.89
CA PRO A 23 -2.68 19.93 25.83
C PRO A 23 -1.37 20.67 26.17
N GLU A 24 -1.07 20.82 27.47
CA GLU A 24 0.16 21.47 27.93
C GLU A 24 1.42 20.65 27.59
N THR A 25 1.35 19.31 27.59
CA THR A 25 2.52 18.46 27.26
C THR A 25 2.89 18.60 25.78
N VAL A 26 1.88 18.73 24.91
CA VAL A 26 2.08 18.97 23.48
C VAL A 26 2.76 20.31 23.26
N LYS A 27 2.31 21.35 23.95
CA LYS A 27 2.89 22.71 23.84
C LYS A 27 4.32 22.75 24.37
N GLU A 28 4.61 22.07 25.48
CA GLU A 28 5.95 21.93 26.02
C GLU A 28 6.89 21.21 25.04
N PHE A 29 6.42 20.10 24.46
CA PHE A 29 7.15 19.38 23.42
C PHE A 29 7.48 20.29 22.24
N LEU A 30 6.48 20.99 21.70
CA LEU A 30 6.66 21.86 20.53
C LEU A 30 7.65 23.00 20.82
N THR A 31 7.63 23.54 22.03
CA THR A 31 8.57 24.59 22.47
C THR A 31 10.00 24.05 22.53
N LYS A 32 10.21 22.88 23.15
CA LYS A 32 11.52 22.22 23.22
C LYS A 32 12.04 21.81 21.84
N ALA A 33 11.16 21.25 21.01
CA ALA A 33 11.46 20.86 19.64
C ALA A 33 11.88 22.05 18.78
N ARG A 34 11.17 23.18 18.88
CA ARG A 34 11.53 24.41 18.17
C ARG A 34 12.89 24.94 18.58
N ALA A 35 13.13 25.06 19.89
CA ALA A 35 14.43 25.51 20.41
C ALA A 35 15.58 24.60 19.95
N ALA A 36 15.36 23.29 19.96
CA ALA A 36 16.33 22.31 19.49
C ALA A 36 16.64 22.47 17.98
N LEU A 37 15.61 22.64 17.13
CA LEU A 37 15.80 22.83 15.69
C LEU A 37 16.51 24.15 15.34
N VAL A 38 16.30 25.20 16.14
CA VAL A 38 17.04 26.47 16.03
C VAL A 38 18.50 26.26 16.46
N ALA A 39 18.74 25.58 17.58
CA ALA A 39 20.08 25.33 18.11
C ALA A 39 20.98 24.56 17.14
N VAL A 40 20.42 23.61 16.39
CA VAL A 40 21.18 22.86 15.37
C VAL A 40 21.15 23.50 13.98
N GLY A 41 20.60 24.71 13.86
CA GLY A 41 20.60 25.49 12.63
C GLY A 41 19.74 24.93 11.50
N ILE A 42 18.72 24.11 11.83
CA ILE A 42 17.69 23.66 10.87
C ILE A 42 16.68 24.78 10.63
N VAL A 43 16.24 25.44 11.70
CA VAL A 43 15.37 26.61 11.63
C VAL A 43 16.21 27.86 11.83
N ARG A 44 16.09 28.83 10.93
CA ARG A 44 16.70 30.15 11.10
C ARG A 44 15.67 31.11 11.68
N ASP A 45 16.03 31.78 12.77
CA ASP A 45 15.23 32.88 13.29
C ASP A 45 15.37 34.09 12.37
N SER A 46 14.23 34.62 11.93
CA SER A 46 14.16 35.89 11.21
C SER A 46 14.24 37.05 12.21
N VAL A 47 15.42 37.33 12.75
CA VAL A 47 15.60 38.57 13.52
C VAL A 47 15.82 39.71 12.54
N LEU A 48 14.77 40.54 12.35
CA LEU A 48 14.80 42.02 12.36
C LEU A 48 13.43 42.55 11.89
N ALA A 49 12.47 42.63 12.81
CA ALA A 49 11.42 43.63 12.75
C ALA A 49 11.37 44.33 14.11
N ASN A 50 11.39 45.66 14.05
CA ASN A 50 11.56 46.58 15.17
C ASN A 50 10.61 46.31 16.33
N GLY A 51 11.07 46.69 17.52
CA GLY A 51 10.45 46.34 18.79
C GLY A 51 8.96 46.63 18.86
N LYS A 52 8.19 45.55 18.97
CA LYS A 52 6.89 45.37 19.65
C LYS A 52 6.29 44.07 19.11
N ASP A 53 6.73 42.94 19.65
CA ASP A 53 5.98 41.67 19.75
C ASP A 53 6.97 40.55 20.14
N VAL A 54 7.24 40.45 21.45
CA VAL A 54 7.98 39.34 22.04
C VAL A 54 7.06 38.12 22.03
N GLY A 55 7.24 37.19 21.08
CA GLY A 55 6.66 35.86 21.20
C GLY A 55 6.34 35.09 19.93
N ARG A 56 6.39 35.69 18.73
CA ARG A 56 6.02 34.97 17.50
C ARG A 56 7.25 34.62 16.65
N PHE A 57 7.82 33.44 16.91
CA PHE A 57 8.90 32.86 16.12
C PHE A 57 8.40 32.54 14.69
N SER A 58 8.67 33.42 13.73
CA SER A 58 8.51 33.15 12.30
C SER A 58 9.76 32.41 11.77
N GLY A 59 10.04 31.24 12.34
CA GLY A 59 11.16 30.42 11.92
C GLY A 59 10.99 30.03 10.45
N ARG A 60 11.93 30.43 9.60
CA ARG A 60 11.94 30.06 8.18
C ARG A 60 12.94 28.94 7.98
N ILE A 61 12.51 27.92 7.25
CA ILE A 61 13.37 26.84 6.77
C ILE A 61 13.64 27.14 5.31
N ILE A 62 14.89 27.00 4.88
CA ILE A 62 15.25 27.17 3.47
C ILE A 62 14.62 26.00 2.70
N ASP A 63 13.95 26.27 1.58
CA ASP A 63 13.24 25.24 0.81
C ASP A 63 14.14 24.08 0.35
N SER A 64 15.42 24.35 0.11
CA SER A 64 16.44 23.32 -0.17
C SER A 64 16.64 22.35 0.99
N ASP A 65 16.55 22.85 2.23
CA ASP A 65 16.79 22.08 3.46
C ASP A 65 15.51 21.34 3.90
N MET A 66 14.35 21.69 3.35
CA MET A 66 13.05 21.08 3.68
C MET A 66 12.98 19.60 3.31
N HIS A 67 13.68 19.19 2.24
CA HIS A 67 13.65 17.83 1.69
C HIS A 67 14.92 17.02 1.98
N ASP A 68 15.91 17.61 2.65
CA ASP A 68 17.20 16.98 2.94
C ASP A 68 17.17 16.19 4.25
N VAL A 69 16.75 14.92 4.14
CA VAL A 69 16.70 13.99 5.28
C VAL A 69 18.09 13.70 5.85
N GLY A 70 19.13 13.62 5.00
CA GLY A 70 20.49 13.34 5.44
C GLY A 70 21.02 14.45 6.35
N ARG A 71 20.80 15.71 5.96
CA ARG A 71 21.13 16.88 6.78
C ARG A 71 20.35 16.89 8.09
N PHE A 72 19.05 16.60 8.06
CA PHE A 72 18.23 16.51 9.28
C PHE A 72 18.83 15.53 10.28
N LEU A 73 19.10 14.28 9.86
CA LEU A 73 19.65 13.24 10.73
C LEU A 73 21.03 13.62 11.28
N ASN A 74 21.89 14.17 10.42
CA ASN A 74 23.22 14.63 10.84
C ASN A 74 23.18 15.78 11.85
N ARG A 75 22.20 16.68 11.74
CA ARG A 75 22.00 17.78 12.71
C ARG A 75 21.36 17.30 14.00
N LEU A 76 20.47 16.32 13.92
CA LEU A 76 19.80 15.70 15.07
C LEU A 76 20.81 15.01 16.01
N LEU A 77 21.89 14.42 15.47
CA LEU A 77 22.99 13.85 16.26
C LEU A 77 23.72 14.87 17.15
N GLY A 78 23.58 16.17 16.89
CA GLY A 78 24.16 17.24 17.71
C GLY A 78 23.32 17.62 18.94
N LEU A 79 22.16 16.98 19.15
CA LEU A 79 21.26 17.27 20.26
C LEU A 79 21.45 16.32 21.45
N PRO A 80 21.06 16.75 22.66
CA PRO A 80 20.99 15.84 23.82
C PRO A 80 20.09 14.62 23.55
N PRO A 81 20.43 13.42 24.07
CA PRO A 81 19.73 12.17 23.76
C PRO A 81 18.21 12.23 23.97
N ASP A 82 17.75 12.89 25.02
CA ASP A 82 16.31 12.96 25.35
C ASP A 82 15.49 13.67 24.27
N ILE A 83 15.95 14.84 23.81
CA ILE A 83 15.24 15.60 22.77
C ILE A 83 15.49 15.01 21.39
N GLN A 84 16.67 14.42 21.17
CA GLN A 84 17.04 13.70 19.96
C GLN A 84 16.08 12.54 19.70
N ASN A 85 15.92 11.64 20.69
CA ASN A 85 15.05 10.47 20.57
C ASN A 85 13.60 10.88 20.36
N ARG A 86 13.12 11.87 21.11
CA ARG A 86 11.75 12.42 20.96
C ARG A 86 11.48 13.02 19.58
N LEU A 87 12.42 13.75 19.02
CA LEU A 87 12.30 14.30 17.66
C LEU A 87 12.39 13.20 16.59
N PHE A 88 13.27 12.22 16.79
CA PHE A 88 13.41 11.08 15.90
C PHE A 88 12.15 10.20 15.90
N GLU A 89 11.58 9.91 17.07
CA GLU A 89 10.32 9.17 17.21
C GLU A 89 9.13 9.90 16.55
N LEU A 90 9.07 11.23 16.67
CA LEU A 90 8.08 12.01 15.94
C LEU A 90 8.30 11.91 14.42
N PHE A 91 9.55 11.98 13.97
CA PHE A 91 9.90 11.81 12.55
C PHE A 91 9.48 10.43 12.02
N THR A 92 9.83 9.35 12.71
CA THR A 92 9.49 7.98 12.31
C THR A 92 7.98 7.76 12.33
N SER A 93 7.27 8.23 13.35
CA SER A 93 5.80 8.12 13.43
C SER A 93 5.10 8.84 12.26
N ILE A 94 5.59 10.02 11.87
CA ILE A 94 5.08 10.74 10.69
C ILE A 94 5.41 9.95 9.42
N LEU A 95 6.64 9.45 9.30
CA LEU A 95 7.08 8.65 8.15
C LEU A 95 6.23 7.40 8.00
N ASP A 96 5.91 6.69 9.08
CA ASP A 96 5.07 5.50 9.07
C ASP A 96 3.67 5.80 8.55
N VAL A 97 3.06 6.91 8.98
CA VAL A 97 1.76 7.35 8.46
C VAL A 97 1.85 7.70 6.98
N LEU A 98 2.91 8.41 6.54
CA LEU A 98 3.10 8.76 5.13
C LEU A 98 3.34 7.53 4.26
N VAL A 99 4.15 6.58 4.70
CA VAL A 99 4.41 5.30 4.03
C VAL A 99 3.12 4.48 3.98
N HIS A 100 2.37 4.42 5.08
CA HIS A 100 1.08 3.74 5.12
C HIS A 100 0.09 4.33 4.12
N ASN A 101 -0.04 5.67 4.09
CA ASN A 101 -0.88 6.38 3.13
C ASN A 101 -0.40 6.14 1.70
N ALA A 102 0.91 6.22 1.44
CA ALA A 102 1.47 5.97 0.12
C ALA A 102 1.25 4.50 -0.33
N ARG A 103 1.30 3.54 0.59
CA ARG A 103 0.96 2.13 0.31
C ARG A 103 -0.53 1.98 -0.04
N ILE A 104 -1.42 2.66 0.68
CA ILE A 104 -2.87 2.68 0.40
C ILE A 104 -3.14 3.30 -0.97
N GLU A 105 -2.50 4.42 -1.27
CA GLU A 105 -2.64 5.15 -2.54
C GLU A 105 -1.93 4.43 -3.71
N GLY A 106 -1.14 3.39 -3.42
CA GLY A 106 -0.34 2.67 -4.40
C GLY A 106 0.78 3.52 -5.02
N SER A 107 1.16 4.61 -4.33
CA SER A 107 2.23 5.54 -4.69
C SER A 107 3.55 5.23 -3.98
N PHE A 108 3.57 4.29 -3.03
CA PHE A 108 4.79 3.79 -2.40
C PHE A 108 5.52 2.82 -3.34
N ASP A 109 6.78 3.15 -3.67
CA ASP A 109 7.66 2.28 -4.43
C ASP A 109 8.42 1.37 -3.46
N SER A 110 7.97 0.12 -3.36
CA SER A 110 8.62 -0.90 -2.52
C SER A 110 9.80 -1.61 -3.23
N GLY A 111 10.18 -1.17 -4.44
CA GLY A 111 11.11 -1.93 -5.28
C GLY A 111 10.43 -3.15 -5.90
N ILE A 112 11.04 -4.34 -5.74
CA ILE A 112 10.50 -5.59 -6.30
C ILE A 112 9.30 -6.05 -5.46
N VAL A 113 8.12 -6.14 -6.09
CA VAL A 113 6.90 -6.60 -5.42
C VAL A 113 6.73 -8.11 -5.61
N ASP A 114 6.69 -8.84 -4.50
CA ASP A 114 6.36 -10.26 -4.49
C ASP A 114 4.85 -10.46 -4.67
N MET A 115 4.47 -11.06 -5.80
CA MET A 115 3.09 -11.41 -6.07
C MET A 115 2.80 -12.80 -5.49
N LYS A 116 2.20 -12.80 -4.30
CA LYS A 116 1.73 -14.02 -3.65
C LYS A 116 0.25 -14.27 -4.00
N ALA A 117 -0.08 -15.53 -4.21
CA ALA A 117 -1.42 -16.04 -4.42
C ALA A 117 -1.46 -17.52 -3.99
N ASN A 118 -2.67 -18.08 -3.85
CA ASN A 118 -2.85 -19.48 -3.50
C ASN A 118 -2.62 -20.40 -4.71
N SER A 119 -3.02 -19.95 -5.89
CA SER A 119 -2.61 -20.56 -7.17
C SER A 119 -2.02 -19.49 -8.09
N VAL A 120 -0.92 -19.85 -8.76
CA VAL A 120 -0.23 -19.06 -9.77
C VAL A 120 0.04 -19.95 -10.96
N GLU A 121 -0.78 -19.80 -12.00
CA GLU A 121 -0.72 -20.63 -13.19
C GLU A 121 -0.36 -19.77 -14.40
N LEU A 122 0.54 -20.29 -15.24
CA LEU A 122 0.85 -19.66 -16.52
C LEU A 122 -0.29 -19.96 -17.49
N LEU A 123 -0.97 -18.93 -17.98
CA LEU A 123 -2.18 -19.06 -18.80
C LEU A 123 -1.87 -19.58 -20.22
N SER A 124 -0.74 -19.16 -20.78
CA SER A 124 -0.36 -19.48 -22.15
C SER A 124 1.16 -19.55 -22.32
N THR A 125 1.60 -20.09 -23.45
CA THR A 125 3.00 -20.08 -23.82
C THR A 125 3.51 -18.62 -23.88
N PRO A 126 4.66 -18.32 -23.25
CA PRO A 126 5.18 -16.96 -23.24
C PRO A 126 5.39 -16.44 -24.66
N LYS A 127 4.98 -15.20 -24.92
CA LYS A 127 5.10 -14.58 -26.24
C LYS A 127 6.40 -13.80 -26.33
N THR A 128 7.24 -14.07 -27.33
CA THR A 128 8.42 -13.24 -27.60
C THR A 128 7.97 -11.86 -28.09
N VAL A 129 8.42 -10.80 -27.42
CA VAL A 129 8.05 -9.41 -27.73
C VAL A 129 9.21 -8.59 -28.29
N HIS A 130 10.45 -9.01 -28.05
CA HIS A 130 11.63 -8.39 -28.60
C HIS A 130 12.78 -9.41 -28.59
N VAL A 131 13.68 -9.33 -29.55
CA VAL A 131 14.94 -10.08 -29.58
C VAL A 131 16.04 -9.08 -29.88
N ASP A 132 17.01 -9.01 -29.00
CA ASP A 132 18.15 -8.11 -29.16
C ASP A 132 19.08 -8.64 -30.26
N GLN A 133 19.31 -7.84 -31.30
CA GLN A 133 20.08 -8.28 -32.48
C GLN A 133 21.56 -8.56 -32.17
N MET A 134 22.14 -7.89 -31.16
CA MET A 134 23.55 -8.03 -30.81
C MET A 134 23.82 -9.28 -29.98
N SER A 135 22.96 -9.58 -29.00
CA SER A 135 23.14 -10.69 -28.05
C SER A 135 22.29 -11.92 -28.37
N GLY A 136 21.29 -11.80 -29.25
CA GLY A 136 20.28 -12.83 -29.49
C GLY A 136 19.34 -13.08 -28.30
N ALA A 137 19.41 -12.25 -27.25
CA ALA A 137 18.61 -12.44 -26.05
C ALA A 137 17.15 -12.03 -26.30
N SER A 138 16.23 -12.92 -25.93
CA SER A 138 14.79 -12.69 -26.08
C SER A 138 14.19 -12.01 -24.84
N THR A 139 13.22 -11.14 -25.11
CA THR A 139 12.30 -10.59 -24.13
C THR A 139 10.93 -11.22 -24.33
N MET A 140 10.34 -11.72 -23.26
CA MET A 140 9.13 -12.52 -23.28
C MET A 140 8.03 -11.86 -22.45
N LEU A 141 6.81 -11.88 -22.95
CA LEU A 141 5.59 -11.57 -22.21
C LEU A 141 5.00 -12.86 -21.65
N PHE A 142 4.88 -12.90 -20.32
CA PHE A 142 4.23 -13.96 -19.57
C PHE A 142 2.87 -13.46 -19.07
N THR A 143 1.83 -14.28 -19.23
CA THR A 143 0.50 -13.99 -18.69
C THR A 143 0.14 -15.06 -17.67
N PHE A 144 -0.05 -14.64 -16.43
CA PHE A 144 -0.40 -15.51 -15.31
C PHE A 144 -1.83 -15.28 -14.86
N THR A 145 -2.45 -16.35 -14.38
CA THR A 145 -3.70 -16.32 -13.64
C THR A 145 -3.37 -16.51 -12.16
N LEU A 146 -3.73 -15.52 -11.34
CA LEU A 146 -3.56 -15.54 -9.89
C LEU A 146 -4.92 -15.79 -9.23
N ASP A 147 -5.00 -16.81 -8.35
CA ASP A 147 -6.13 -16.99 -7.44
C ASP A 147 -5.71 -16.65 -6.01
N ARG A 148 -6.24 -15.54 -5.47
CA ARG A 148 -5.97 -15.06 -4.10
C ARG A 148 -7.10 -15.39 -3.12
N GLY A 149 -8.06 -16.19 -3.55
CA GLY A 149 -9.25 -16.47 -2.78
C GLY A 149 -8.97 -17.32 -1.56
N VAL A 150 -9.62 -17.00 -0.45
CA VAL A 150 -9.55 -17.82 0.76
C VAL A 150 -10.82 -18.66 0.84
N THR A 151 -10.67 -19.98 0.79
CA THR A 151 -11.81 -20.90 0.95
C THR A 151 -12.39 -20.83 2.36
N TRP A 152 -13.61 -21.33 2.52
CA TRP A 152 -14.25 -21.40 3.84
C TRP A 152 -13.42 -22.24 4.83
N GLU A 153 -12.86 -23.36 4.37
CA GLU A 153 -12.04 -24.27 5.17
C GLU A 153 -10.77 -23.56 5.65
N SER A 154 -10.12 -22.82 4.76
CA SER A 154 -8.92 -22.03 5.09
C SER A 154 -9.24 -20.93 6.10
N ALA A 155 -10.32 -20.16 5.87
CA ALA A 155 -10.76 -19.10 6.79
C ALA A 155 -11.14 -19.65 8.18
N SER A 156 -11.83 -20.80 8.21
CA SER A 156 -12.22 -21.47 9.46
C SER A 156 -11.00 -21.97 10.21
N SER A 157 -10.03 -22.57 9.51
CA SER A 157 -8.77 -23.03 10.08
C SER A 157 -7.94 -21.87 10.65
N MET A 158 -7.91 -20.70 9.99
CA MET A 158 -7.26 -19.50 10.52
C MET A 158 -7.85 -19.06 11.87
N LEU A 159 -9.19 -19.07 11.98
CA LEU A 159 -9.89 -18.71 13.21
C LEU A 159 -9.64 -19.74 14.33
N GLU A 160 -9.64 -21.03 14.01
CA GLU A 160 -9.38 -22.11 14.96
C GLU A 160 -7.92 -22.14 15.43
N GLY A 161 -6.96 -21.92 14.53
CA GLY A 161 -5.53 -21.83 14.86
C GLY A 161 -5.26 -20.71 15.86
N LYS A 162 -5.78 -19.50 15.59
CA LYS A 162 -5.70 -18.35 16.51
C LYS A 162 -6.26 -18.64 17.90
N ARG A 163 -7.39 -19.37 17.97
CA ARG A 163 -7.98 -19.79 19.25
C ARG A 163 -7.10 -20.79 19.99
N ARG A 164 -6.50 -21.74 19.27
CA ARG A 164 -5.60 -22.76 19.82
C ARG A 164 -4.32 -22.15 20.38
N ASP A 165 -3.79 -21.14 19.70
CA ASP A 165 -2.54 -20.46 20.10
C ASP A 165 -2.73 -19.48 21.27
N GLY A 166 -3.93 -19.43 21.87
CA GLY A 166 -4.24 -18.51 22.98
C GLY A 166 -4.30 -17.03 22.58
N LEU A 167 -4.24 -16.74 21.27
CA LEU A 167 -4.28 -15.39 20.68
C LEU A 167 -5.70 -14.97 20.27
N GLY A 168 -6.71 -15.77 20.60
CA GLY A 168 -8.10 -15.51 20.25
C GLY A 168 -8.74 -14.44 21.14
N SER A 169 -9.22 -13.36 20.53
CA SER A 169 -10.03 -12.34 21.20
C SER A 169 -11.51 -12.70 21.17
N ALA A 170 -12.27 -12.26 22.17
CA ALA A 170 -13.74 -12.41 22.19
C ALA A 170 -14.40 -11.72 20.99
N ASN A 171 -13.72 -10.75 20.36
CA ASN A 171 -14.22 -10.04 19.19
C ASN A 171 -13.93 -10.78 17.88
N ASP A 172 -13.10 -11.83 17.87
CA ASP A 172 -12.73 -12.54 16.64
C ASP A 172 -13.89 -13.36 16.08
N GLY A 173 -14.00 -13.38 14.76
CA GLY A 173 -14.94 -14.26 14.07
C GLY A 173 -15.39 -13.74 12.71
N PHE A 174 -16.48 -14.32 12.22
CA PHE A 174 -17.08 -13.96 10.95
C PHE A 174 -18.10 -12.82 11.12
N PHE A 175 -18.13 -11.95 10.13
CA PHE A 175 -18.99 -10.77 10.12
C PHE A 175 -19.70 -10.61 8.77
N GLU A 176 -20.93 -10.11 8.82
CA GLU A 176 -21.75 -9.74 7.67
C GLU A 176 -21.92 -8.22 7.63
N SER A 177 -21.85 -7.61 6.45
CA SER A 177 -22.09 -6.18 6.28
C SER A 177 -23.52 -5.81 6.70
N LYS A 178 -23.68 -4.77 7.53
CA LYS A 178 -25.02 -4.32 7.99
C LYS A 178 -25.87 -3.75 6.86
N ARG A 179 -25.21 -3.13 5.87
CA ARG A 179 -25.84 -2.55 4.70
C ARG A 179 -25.49 -3.40 3.49
N GLU A 180 -26.47 -3.60 2.63
CA GLU A 180 -26.19 -4.01 1.26
C GLU A 180 -25.54 -2.84 0.55
N TRP A 181 -24.38 -3.09 -0.04
CA TRP A 181 -23.67 -2.11 -0.83
C TRP A 181 -23.11 -2.84 -2.04
N LEU A 182 -23.15 -2.17 -3.19
CA LEU A 182 -22.70 -2.76 -4.47
C LEU A 182 -23.50 -4.02 -4.87
N GLY A 183 -24.77 -4.09 -4.41
CA GLY A 183 -25.76 -5.09 -4.83
C GLY A 183 -25.79 -6.37 -4.00
N ARG A 184 -24.99 -6.49 -2.93
CA ARG A 184 -24.95 -7.68 -2.08
C ARG A 184 -24.54 -7.36 -0.65
N ARG A 185 -24.71 -8.33 0.25
CA ARG A 185 -24.05 -8.35 1.55
C ARG A 185 -22.68 -8.98 1.41
N HIS A 186 -21.73 -8.44 2.15
CA HIS A 186 -20.36 -8.90 2.14
C HIS A 186 -19.99 -9.58 3.44
N PHE A 187 -19.21 -10.64 3.32
CA PHE A 187 -18.74 -11.47 4.43
C PHE A 187 -17.25 -11.29 4.62
N ILE A 188 -16.83 -11.15 5.87
CA ILE A 188 -15.42 -10.99 6.24
C ILE A 188 -15.11 -11.80 7.49
N LEU A 189 -13.85 -12.18 7.63
CA LEU A 189 -13.28 -12.74 8.84
C LEU A 189 -12.43 -11.64 9.45
N ALA A 190 -12.66 -11.32 10.72
CA ALA A 190 -11.85 -10.33 11.43
C ALA A 190 -11.27 -10.95 12.69
N PHE A 191 -10.00 -10.65 12.93
CA PHE A 191 -9.32 -11.01 14.16
C PHE A 191 -8.46 -9.85 14.66
N GLU A 192 -8.39 -9.73 15.98
CA GLU A 192 -7.62 -8.69 16.65
C GLU A 192 -6.12 -8.82 16.32
N SER A 193 -5.51 -7.70 15.99
CA SER A 193 -4.07 -7.58 15.74
C SER A 193 -3.31 -7.54 17.07
N ALA A 194 -1.98 -7.64 17.01
CA ALA A 194 -1.14 -7.49 18.20
C ALA A 194 -1.28 -6.08 18.83
N ALA A 195 -1.60 -5.08 18.00
CA ALA A 195 -1.99 -3.76 18.46
C ALA A 195 -3.47 -3.75 18.87
N SER A 196 -3.72 -3.55 20.17
CA SER A 196 -5.06 -3.57 20.76
C SER A 196 -6.03 -2.63 20.04
N GLY A 197 -7.22 -3.11 19.68
CA GLY A 197 -8.26 -2.31 19.03
C GLY A 197 -8.18 -2.18 17.51
N LEU A 198 -7.16 -2.77 16.87
CA LEU A 198 -7.06 -2.93 15.42
C LEU A 198 -7.37 -4.37 15.00
N PHE A 199 -8.09 -4.53 13.91
CA PHE A 199 -8.54 -5.81 13.37
C PHE A 199 -7.98 -6.05 11.99
N LYS A 200 -7.34 -7.18 11.81
CA LYS A 200 -6.96 -7.71 10.50
C LYS A 200 -8.18 -8.30 9.83
N ILE A 201 -8.39 -7.94 8.57
CA ILE A 201 -9.60 -8.30 7.82
C ILE A 201 -9.24 -9.26 6.70
N VAL A 202 -9.79 -10.46 6.73
CA VAL A 202 -9.68 -11.43 5.65
C VAL A 202 -10.98 -11.45 4.87
N ARG A 203 -10.87 -11.34 3.54
CA ARG A 203 -11.98 -11.35 2.59
C ARG A 203 -11.95 -12.64 1.76
N PRO A 204 -13.11 -13.19 1.37
CA PRO A 204 -13.19 -14.37 0.51
C PRO A 204 -12.42 -14.21 -0.80
N ALA A 205 -12.51 -13.03 -1.43
CA ALA A 205 -11.94 -12.78 -2.75
C ALA A 205 -10.42 -12.58 -2.76
N VAL A 206 -9.88 -11.82 -1.80
CA VAL A 206 -8.50 -11.28 -1.87
C VAL A 206 -7.63 -11.68 -0.68
N GLY A 207 -8.19 -12.41 0.28
CA GLY A 207 -7.50 -12.79 1.51
C GLY A 207 -7.31 -11.63 2.47
N GLU A 208 -6.17 -11.63 3.18
CA GLU A 208 -5.84 -10.63 4.20
C GLU A 208 -5.68 -9.24 3.56
N SER A 209 -6.47 -8.30 4.07
CA SER A 209 -6.44 -6.91 3.64
C SER A 209 -5.21 -6.23 4.23
N ILE A 210 -4.51 -5.45 3.40
CA ILE A 210 -3.37 -4.63 3.83
C ILE A 210 -3.81 -3.61 4.91
N ARG A 211 -5.06 -3.14 4.82
CA ARG A 211 -5.64 -2.18 5.76
C ARG A 211 -6.31 -2.90 6.92
N GLU A 212 -5.81 -2.65 8.13
CA GLU A 212 -6.50 -2.99 9.36
C GLU A 212 -7.68 -2.03 9.61
N MET A 213 -8.67 -2.52 10.35
CA MET A 213 -9.89 -1.79 10.69
C MET A 213 -9.97 -1.59 12.20
N SER A 214 -10.33 -0.39 12.66
CA SER A 214 -10.57 -0.19 14.09
C SER A 214 -11.82 -0.95 14.54
N LEU A 215 -11.88 -1.31 15.83
CA LEU A 215 -13.08 -1.94 16.41
C LEU A 215 -14.35 -1.10 16.19
N SER A 216 -14.23 0.23 16.26
CA SER A 216 -15.35 1.16 16.06
C SER A 216 -15.87 1.15 14.61
N GLU A 217 -14.96 1.08 13.64
CA GLU A 217 -15.30 1.00 12.22
C GLU A 217 -15.94 -0.35 11.89
N LEU A 218 -15.37 -1.45 12.43
CA LEU A 218 -15.87 -2.80 12.26
C LEU A 218 -17.29 -2.94 12.81
N LYS A 219 -17.53 -2.49 14.06
CA LYS A 219 -18.86 -2.52 14.69
C LYS A 219 -19.86 -1.61 13.99
N THR A 220 -19.43 -0.52 13.37
CA THR A 220 -20.32 0.35 12.60
C THR A 220 -20.76 -0.31 11.29
N LYS A 221 -19.82 -0.86 10.52
CA LYS A 221 -20.06 -1.37 9.17
C LYS A 221 -20.58 -2.80 9.14
N TYR A 222 -20.21 -3.63 10.11
CA TYR A 222 -20.46 -5.06 10.10
C TYR A 222 -21.14 -5.55 11.39
N ARG A 223 -21.79 -6.70 11.30
CA ARG A 223 -22.42 -7.43 12.40
C ARG A 223 -21.74 -8.79 12.54
N LYS A 224 -21.29 -9.11 13.76
CA LYS A 224 -20.73 -10.43 14.06
C LYS A 224 -21.80 -11.50 13.90
N LEU A 225 -21.45 -12.60 13.22
CA LEU A 225 -22.33 -13.75 13.03
C LEU A 225 -22.14 -14.76 14.17
N SER A 226 -23.25 -15.22 14.74
CA SER A 226 -23.28 -16.33 15.69
C SER A 226 -23.43 -17.69 15.00
N SER A 227 -24.17 -17.73 13.88
CA SER A 227 -24.34 -18.93 13.05
C SER A 227 -23.18 -19.07 12.07
N LEU A 228 -22.40 -20.15 12.22
CA LEU A 228 -21.33 -20.52 11.29
C LEU A 228 -21.88 -20.98 9.94
N GLU A 229 -23.07 -21.58 9.90
CA GLU A 229 -23.70 -22.02 8.67
C GLU A 229 -24.05 -20.82 7.77
N LYS A 230 -24.64 -19.76 8.35
CA LYS A 230 -24.89 -18.52 7.61
C LYS A 230 -23.60 -17.88 7.11
N ALA A 231 -22.55 -17.91 7.95
CA ALA A 231 -21.23 -17.39 7.57
C ALA A 231 -20.65 -18.19 6.40
N ARG A 232 -20.75 -19.52 6.43
CA ARG A 232 -20.28 -20.43 5.38
C ARG A 232 -20.96 -20.15 4.05
N THR A 233 -22.29 -20.19 4.01
CA THR A 233 -23.04 -19.98 2.76
C THR A 233 -22.74 -18.61 2.16
N GLY A 234 -22.66 -17.56 2.99
CA GLY A 234 -22.33 -16.21 2.54
C GLY A 234 -20.88 -16.08 2.05
N TRP A 235 -19.95 -16.76 2.71
CA TRP A 235 -18.54 -16.79 2.33
C TRP A 235 -18.34 -17.51 1.00
N GLU A 236 -18.91 -18.70 0.84
CA GLU A 236 -18.85 -19.52 -0.39
C GLU A 236 -19.50 -18.80 -1.57
N ASP A 237 -20.65 -18.13 -1.38
CA ASP A 237 -21.25 -17.31 -2.43
C ASP A 237 -20.34 -16.15 -2.86
N GLU A 238 -19.73 -15.43 -1.91
CA GLU A 238 -18.77 -14.37 -2.24
C GLU A 238 -17.52 -14.89 -2.93
N TYR A 239 -17.03 -16.03 -2.47
CA TYR A 239 -15.89 -16.70 -3.04
C TYR A 239 -16.15 -17.08 -4.51
N GLU A 240 -17.32 -17.63 -4.83
CA GLU A 240 -17.68 -18.00 -6.19
C GLU A 240 -17.93 -16.78 -7.09
N VAL A 241 -18.72 -15.81 -6.63
CA VAL A 241 -19.03 -14.61 -7.43
C VAL A 241 -17.78 -13.79 -7.73
N SER A 242 -16.84 -13.69 -6.77
CA SER A 242 -15.63 -12.91 -6.94
C SER A 242 -14.65 -13.47 -7.97
N SER A 243 -14.83 -14.71 -8.44
CA SER A 243 -14.05 -15.27 -9.56
C SER A 243 -14.23 -14.49 -10.86
N LYS A 244 -15.45 -14.00 -11.13
CA LYS A 244 -15.83 -13.32 -12.38
C LYS A 244 -16.23 -11.86 -12.16
N GLN A 245 -16.78 -11.55 -11.01
CA GLN A 245 -17.34 -10.23 -10.72
C GLN A 245 -16.40 -9.42 -9.81
N CYS A 246 -16.19 -8.16 -10.18
CA CYS A 246 -15.46 -7.23 -9.31
C CYS A 246 -16.30 -6.83 -8.08
N MET A 247 -15.65 -6.26 -7.06
CA MET A 247 -16.36 -5.84 -5.83
C MET A 247 -17.42 -4.76 -6.08
N HIS A 248 -17.35 -4.02 -7.19
CA HIS A 248 -18.33 -2.99 -7.55
C HIS A 248 -19.66 -3.56 -8.05
N GLY A 249 -19.77 -4.89 -8.19
CA GLY A 249 -20.98 -5.54 -8.65
C GLY A 249 -21.13 -5.52 -10.18
N PRO A 250 -22.30 -5.96 -10.69
CA PRO A 250 -22.56 -6.09 -12.13
C PRO A 250 -22.67 -4.73 -12.85
N LYS A 251 -22.98 -3.65 -12.11
CA LYS A 251 -23.12 -2.28 -12.67
C LYS A 251 -21.81 -1.48 -12.58
N CYS A 252 -20.66 -2.15 -12.61
CA CYS A 252 -19.37 -1.46 -12.53
C CYS A 252 -19.14 -0.57 -13.75
N LYS A 253 -18.80 0.71 -13.55
CA LYS A 253 -18.48 1.67 -14.62
C LYS A 253 -17.31 1.23 -15.51
N LEU A 254 -16.43 0.38 -14.97
CA LEU A 254 -15.22 -0.10 -15.63
C LEU A 254 -15.44 -1.46 -16.33
N GLY A 255 -16.64 -2.05 -16.20
CA GLY A 255 -17.03 -3.29 -16.85
C GLY A 255 -16.04 -4.44 -16.65
N GLU A 256 -15.69 -5.11 -17.75
CA GLU A 256 -14.84 -6.30 -17.75
C GLU A 256 -13.39 -6.03 -17.35
N TYR A 257 -12.89 -4.81 -17.58
CA TYR A 257 -11.52 -4.40 -17.22
C TYR A 257 -11.34 -4.12 -15.73
N CYS A 258 -12.41 -4.18 -14.93
CA CYS A 258 -12.31 -3.97 -13.49
C CYS A 258 -11.82 -5.22 -12.77
N THR A 259 -10.55 -5.23 -12.38
CA THR A 259 -9.94 -6.30 -11.56
C THR A 259 -10.10 -6.09 -10.05
N VAL A 260 -10.66 -4.94 -9.63
CA VAL A 260 -10.74 -4.56 -8.20
C VAL A 260 -11.61 -5.54 -7.42
N GLY A 261 -11.00 -6.21 -6.44
CA GLY A 261 -11.68 -7.18 -5.59
C GLY A 261 -12.12 -8.47 -6.28
N ARG A 262 -11.60 -8.75 -7.48
CA ARG A 262 -11.72 -10.07 -8.10
C ARG A 262 -10.75 -11.04 -7.44
N ARG A 263 -11.20 -12.28 -7.29
CA ARG A 263 -10.43 -13.41 -6.78
C ARG A 263 -9.39 -13.86 -7.79
N ILE A 264 -9.85 -14.07 -9.02
CA ILE A 264 -9.03 -14.45 -10.15
C ILE A 264 -8.58 -13.18 -10.87
N GLN A 265 -7.27 -13.01 -11.01
CA GLN A 265 -6.68 -11.86 -11.67
C GLN A 265 -5.64 -12.31 -12.69
N GLU A 266 -5.76 -11.79 -13.91
CA GLU A 266 -4.72 -11.91 -14.91
C GLU A 266 -3.63 -10.87 -14.65
N VAL A 267 -2.37 -11.32 -14.66
CA VAL A 267 -1.19 -10.48 -14.49
C VAL A 267 -0.24 -10.71 -15.66
N ASN A 268 0.15 -9.62 -16.30
CA ASN A 268 1.06 -9.62 -17.42
C ASN A 268 2.44 -9.16 -16.97
N VAL A 269 3.46 -9.95 -17.29
CA VAL A 269 4.85 -9.73 -16.86
C VAL A 269 5.76 -9.79 -18.07
N VAL A 270 6.55 -8.74 -18.29
CA VAL A 270 7.61 -8.74 -19.32
C VAL A 270 8.93 -9.09 -18.64
N GLY A 271 9.52 -10.22 -19.00
CA GLY A 271 10.76 -10.74 -18.44
C GLY A 271 11.82 -11.01 -19.51
N GLY A 272 13.08 -11.20 -19.09
CA GLY A 272 14.23 -11.36 -20.00
C GLY A 272 15.04 -10.07 -20.10
N LEU A 273 15.47 -9.71 -21.32
CA LEU A 273 16.31 -8.54 -21.55
C LEU A 273 15.47 -7.24 -21.61
N ILE A 274 15.24 -6.63 -20.45
CA ILE A 274 14.28 -5.51 -20.32
C ILE A 274 14.89 -4.14 -20.69
N LEU A 275 16.19 -3.93 -20.47
CA LEU A 275 16.81 -2.60 -20.62
C LEU A 275 16.60 -1.95 -22.00
N PRO A 276 16.75 -2.66 -23.13
CA PRO A 276 16.55 -2.07 -24.47
C PRO A 276 15.12 -1.55 -24.70
N ILE A 277 14.14 -2.21 -24.10
CA ILE A 277 12.72 -1.91 -24.29
C ILE A 277 12.13 -1.01 -23.20
N TRP A 278 12.94 -0.61 -22.21
CA TRP A 278 12.50 0.14 -21.03
C TRP A 278 11.79 1.44 -21.41
N GLY A 279 12.42 2.25 -22.27
CA GLY A 279 11.87 3.54 -22.71
C GLY A 279 10.56 3.39 -23.48
N THR A 280 10.43 2.33 -24.28
CA THR A 280 9.20 2.01 -25.03
C THR A 280 8.06 1.67 -24.08
N ILE A 281 8.33 0.82 -23.07
CA ILE A 281 7.36 0.48 -22.03
C ILE A 281 6.98 1.75 -21.23
N GLU A 282 7.95 2.55 -20.82
CA GLU A 282 7.69 3.80 -20.08
C GLU A 282 6.77 4.74 -20.86
N LYS A 283 7.05 4.93 -22.16
CA LYS A 283 6.23 5.73 -23.06
C LYS A 283 4.81 5.17 -23.19
N ALA A 284 4.65 3.86 -23.34
CA ALA A 284 3.33 3.22 -23.41
C ALA A 284 2.54 3.36 -22.10
N LEU A 285 3.20 3.21 -20.95
CA LEU A 285 2.58 3.36 -19.63
C LEU A 285 2.22 4.82 -19.32
N SER A 286 3.01 5.80 -19.79
CA SER A 286 2.73 7.23 -19.56
C SER A 286 1.35 7.68 -20.07
N LYS A 287 0.84 7.00 -21.12
CA LYS A 287 -0.46 7.23 -21.77
C LYS A 287 -1.65 6.70 -20.95
N GLN A 288 -1.42 5.94 -19.88
CA GLN A 288 -2.49 5.30 -19.11
C GLN A 288 -3.32 6.29 -18.29
N ALA A 289 -4.63 6.09 -18.22
CA ALA A 289 -5.54 7.00 -17.50
C ALA A 289 -5.32 7.00 -15.98
N ARG A 290 -4.95 5.86 -15.38
CA ARG A 290 -4.71 5.74 -13.94
C ARG A 290 -3.26 6.06 -13.60
N HIS A 291 -3.03 6.96 -12.65
CA HIS A 291 -1.68 7.27 -12.15
C HIS A 291 -0.92 6.03 -11.66
N SER A 292 -1.59 5.07 -11.04
CA SER A 292 -0.98 3.81 -10.60
C SER A 292 -0.50 2.91 -11.74
N HIS A 293 -1.10 3.05 -12.94
CA HIS A 293 -0.73 2.30 -14.15
C HIS A 293 0.37 3.00 -14.97
N LYS A 294 0.69 4.28 -14.67
CA LYS A 294 1.75 5.03 -15.36
C LYS A 294 3.16 4.65 -14.92
N ARG A 295 3.28 3.97 -13.77
CA ARG A 295 4.57 3.64 -13.17
C ARG A 295 4.98 2.23 -13.57
N ILE A 296 6.25 2.08 -13.93
CA ILE A 296 6.87 0.76 -14.08
C ILE A 296 6.97 0.13 -12.68
N ARG A 297 6.60 -1.15 -12.58
CA ARG A 297 6.72 -1.93 -11.35
C ARG A 297 7.45 -3.22 -11.66
N VAL A 298 8.54 -3.47 -10.94
CA VAL A 298 9.22 -4.77 -11.00
C VAL A 298 8.49 -5.71 -10.06
N ILE A 299 8.09 -6.87 -10.56
CA ILE A 299 7.39 -7.89 -9.79
C ILE A 299 8.11 -9.21 -9.89
N ARG A 300 8.00 -9.99 -8.81
CA ARG A 300 8.46 -11.38 -8.75
C ARG A 300 7.24 -12.28 -8.56
N ILE A 301 7.14 -13.27 -9.45
CA ILE A 301 6.10 -14.30 -9.45
C ILE A 301 6.79 -15.66 -9.28
N GLU A 302 6.21 -16.52 -8.45
CA GLU A 302 6.59 -17.92 -8.32
C GLU A 302 5.36 -18.77 -8.68
N THR A 303 5.48 -19.61 -9.70
CA THR A 303 4.39 -20.49 -10.14
C THR A 303 4.16 -21.60 -9.13
N THR A 304 2.90 -22.00 -8.92
CA THR A 304 2.55 -23.01 -7.92
C THR A 304 2.74 -24.44 -8.41
N THR A 305 2.73 -24.66 -9.73
CA THR A 305 2.83 -25.99 -10.34
C THR A 305 4.25 -26.52 -10.43
N ASP A 306 5.20 -25.64 -10.74
CA ASP A 306 6.58 -25.97 -11.10
C ASP A 306 7.63 -25.13 -10.35
N ASN A 307 7.20 -24.26 -9.42
CA ASN A 307 8.06 -23.39 -8.61
C ASN A 307 9.01 -22.54 -9.46
N GLN A 308 8.61 -22.19 -10.67
CA GLN A 308 9.39 -21.34 -11.56
C GLN A 308 9.29 -19.90 -11.06
N ARG A 309 10.45 -19.28 -10.85
CA ARG A 309 10.55 -17.89 -10.42
C ARG A 309 10.81 -16.99 -11.61
N ILE A 310 9.91 -16.03 -11.80
CA ILE A 310 9.97 -15.06 -12.89
C ILE A 310 10.00 -13.66 -12.28
N VAL A 311 10.99 -12.88 -12.69
CA VAL A 311 11.15 -11.47 -12.32
C VAL A 311 11.02 -10.64 -13.59
N GLY A 312 10.18 -9.62 -13.55
CA GLY A 312 9.96 -8.78 -14.72
C GLY A 312 9.09 -7.56 -14.43
N LEU A 313 8.77 -6.81 -15.48
CA LEU A 313 7.93 -5.62 -15.39
C LEU A 313 6.46 -6.00 -15.44
N SER A 314 5.67 -5.53 -14.46
CA SER A 314 4.22 -5.66 -14.49
C SER A 314 3.62 -4.71 -15.51
N ILE A 315 2.88 -5.26 -16.47
CA ILE A 315 2.16 -4.50 -17.47
C ILE A 315 0.66 -4.53 -17.12
N PRO A 316 0.01 -3.37 -16.90
CA PRO A 316 -1.44 -3.33 -16.70
C PRO A 316 -2.18 -3.89 -17.92
N ASN A 317 -3.27 -4.64 -17.72
CA ASN A 317 -4.02 -5.28 -18.82
C ASN A 317 -4.44 -4.29 -19.92
N ALA A 318 -4.80 -3.06 -19.53
CA ALA A 318 -5.16 -1.98 -20.46
C ALA A 318 -3.99 -1.45 -21.31
N ALA A 319 -2.75 -1.75 -20.95
CA ALA A 319 -1.53 -1.32 -21.63
C ALA A 319 -0.89 -2.43 -22.48
N VAL A 320 -1.29 -3.70 -22.31
CA VAL A 320 -0.64 -4.85 -22.97
C VAL A 320 -0.64 -4.69 -24.48
N GLU A 321 -1.78 -4.35 -25.07
CA GLU A 321 -1.90 -4.19 -26.52
C GLU A 321 -1.03 -3.03 -27.04
N THR A 322 -1.05 -1.88 -26.36
CA THR A 322 -0.21 -0.73 -26.71
C THR A 322 1.29 -1.05 -26.60
N VAL A 323 1.71 -1.78 -25.55
CA VAL A 323 3.10 -2.21 -25.39
C VAL A 323 3.49 -3.16 -26.52
N LEU A 324 2.65 -4.14 -26.87
CA LEU A 324 2.93 -5.07 -27.95
C LEU A 324 3.05 -4.38 -29.31
N GLN A 325 2.19 -3.39 -29.59
CA GLN A 325 2.27 -2.58 -30.80
C GLN A 325 3.55 -1.74 -30.81
N ASP A 326 3.82 -0.97 -29.75
CA ASP A 326 4.99 -0.10 -29.68
C ASP A 326 6.32 -0.91 -29.76
N LEU A 327 6.35 -2.18 -29.30
CA LEU A 327 7.52 -3.06 -29.42
C LEU A 327 7.68 -3.71 -30.80
N ALA A 328 6.58 -4.08 -31.47
CA ALA A 328 6.63 -4.61 -32.84
C ALA A 328 7.10 -3.56 -33.84
N TRP A 329 6.66 -2.31 -33.68
CA TRP A 329 7.09 -1.19 -34.51
C TRP A 329 8.59 -0.90 -34.41
N VAL A 330 9.23 -1.14 -33.27
CA VAL A 330 10.69 -0.97 -33.13
C VAL A 330 11.45 -2.03 -33.92
N GLN A 331 10.90 -3.24 -34.06
CA GLN A 331 11.53 -4.29 -34.88
C GLN A 331 11.49 -3.97 -36.38
N GLU A 332 10.40 -3.35 -36.87
CA GLU A 332 10.26 -3.01 -38.30
C GLU A 332 11.09 -1.78 -38.74
N ILE A 333 11.55 -0.94 -37.80
CA ILE A 333 12.37 0.25 -38.12
C ILE A 333 13.87 -0.09 -38.18
N ASP A 334 14.29 -1.16 -37.50
CA ASP A 334 15.67 -1.64 -37.45
C ASP A 334 15.96 -2.77 -38.47
N ASP A 335 14.98 -3.14 -39.31
CA ASP A 335 15.11 -4.02 -40.49
C ASP A 335 15.22 -3.18 -41.79
#